data_AF-A0A972J0D0-F1
#
_entry.id   AF-A0A972J0D0-F1
#
_cell.length_a   1.000
_cell.length_b   1.000
_cell.length_c   1.000
_cell.angle_alpha   90.00
_cell.angle_beta   90.00
_cell.angle_gamma   90.00
#
_symmetry.space_group_name_H-M   'P 1'
#
loop_
_entity.id
_entity.type
_entity.pdbx_description
1 polymer ?
#
loop_
_entity_poly.entity_id
_entity_poly.type
_entity_poly.pdbx_seq_one_letter_code
_entity_poly.pdbx_strand_id
1 'polypeptide(L)'
;MKTPYGRECRYFYGDYYRGRNFEECRLIQSKEDGRKWEPILCKNCPVPAILANNGCPHMVLSATIKNFLGHKSVRVDAYCTKSHQTVKDPNVGCDVCHSP
;
A
#
# COMPACT_ATOMS: atom_id res chain seq x y z
N MET A 1 -7.32 -6.34 8.57
CA MET A 1 -6.56 -7.61 8.55
C MET A 1 -5.12 -7.24 8.83
N LYS A 2 -4.43 -8.04 9.64
CA LYS A 2 -3.03 -7.81 9.95
C LYS A 2 -2.16 -8.46 8.89
N THR A 3 -1.11 -7.76 8.46
CA THR A 3 -0.04 -8.37 7.67
C THR A 3 0.67 -9.45 8.50
N PRO A 4 1.50 -10.30 7.88
CA PRO A 4 2.30 -11.29 8.61
C PRO A 4 3.29 -10.67 9.62
N TYR A 5 3.51 -9.35 9.52
CA TYR A 5 4.33 -8.56 10.45
C TYR A 5 3.50 -7.77 11.46
N GLY A 6 2.21 -8.10 11.64
CA GLY A 6 1.35 -7.59 12.70
C GLY A 6 0.78 -6.19 12.50
N ARG A 7 1.00 -5.56 11.34
CA ARG A 7 0.50 -4.20 11.03
C ARG A 7 -0.87 -4.27 10.37
N GLU A 8 -1.82 -3.43 10.79
CA GLU A 8 -3.14 -3.35 10.15
C GLU A 8 -3.02 -2.78 8.73
N CYS A 9 -3.49 -3.53 7.73
CA CYS A 9 -3.50 -3.10 6.34
C CYS A 9 -4.74 -3.62 5.63
N ARG A 10 -5.61 -2.72 5.17
CA ARG A 10 -6.84 -3.11 4.44
C ARG A 10 -6.58 -3.73 3.07
N TYR A 11 -5.38 -3.54 2.52
CA TYR A 11 -4.99 -4.10 1.23
C TYR A 11 -4.30 -5.45 1.32
N PHE A 12 -3.91 -5.88 2.52
CA PHE A 12 -3.39 -7.22 2.71
C PHE A 12 -4.56 -8.20 2.76
N TYR A 13 -4.45 -9.28 2.00
CA TYR A 13 -5.35 -10.41 2.06
C TYR A 13 -4.54 -11.69 2.25
N GLY A 14 -4.98 -12.51 3.20
CA GLY A 14 -4.45 -13.84 3.45
C GLY A 14 -5.59 -14.85 3.54
N ASP A 15 -5.44 -15.97 2.84
CA ASP A 15 -6.31 -17.14 2.92
C ASP A 15 -5.48 -18.33 3.35
N TYR A 16 -5.79 -18.84 4.54
CA TYR A 16 -5.05 -19.88 5.24
C TYR A 16 -5.96 -21.09 5.44
N TYR A 17 -6.13 -21.89 4.38
CA TYR A 17 -6.99 -23.06 4.41
C TYR A 17 -6.16 -24.35 4.33
N ARG A 18 -6.20 -25.15 5.41
CA ARG A 18 -5.69 -26.53 5.48
C ARG A 18 -4.30 -26.73 4.84
N GLY A 19 -3.32 -25.92 5.24
CA GLY A 19 -1.93 -26.04 4.78
C GLY A 19 -1.63 -25.33 3.45
N ARG A 20 -2.63 -24.73 2.79
CA ARG A 20 -2.42 -23.77 1.70
C ARG A 20 -2.47 -22.36 2.25
N ASN A 21 -1.40 -21.60 1.98
CA ASN A 21 -1.33 -20.19 2.30
C ASN A 21 -1.36 -19.42 0.98
N PHE A 22 -2.41 -18.63 0.77
CA PHE A 22 -2.49 -17.66 -0.31
C PHE A 22 -2.46 -16.26 0.29
N GLU A 23 -1.48 -15.47 -0.10
CA GLU A 23 -1.33 -14.10 0.38
C GLU A 23 -1.17 -13.18 -0.83
N GLU A 24 -1.80 -12.01 -0.77
CA GLU A 24 -1.68 -10.99 -1.82
C GLU A 24 -1.75 -9.58 -1.23
N CYS A 25 -1.18 -8.63 -1.97
CA CYS A 25 -1.37 -7.21 -1.75
C CYS A 25 -2.34 -6.64 -2.80
N ARG A 26 -3.59 -6.44 -2.42
CA ARG A 26 -4.67 -5.92 -3.29
C ARG A 26 -4.47 -4.46 -3.72
N LEU A 27 -3.48 -3.76 -3.17
CA LEU A 27 -3.11 -2.43 -3.65
C LEU A 27 -2.32 -2.50 -4.97
N ILE A 28 -1.64 -3.62 -5.22
CA ILE A 28 -0.86 -3.85 -6.43
C ILE A 28 -1.81 -4.42 -7.49
N GLN A 29 -2.19 -3.59 -8.45
CA GLN A 29 -3.14 -3.95 -9.51
C GLN A 29 -2.43 -4.56 -10.73
N SER A 30 -1.15 -4.27 -10.92
CA SER A 30 -0.35 -4.86 -12.01
C SER A 30 -0.08 -6.33 -11.75
N LYS A 31 -0.43 -7.19 -12.72
CA LYS A 31 -0.14 -8.64 -12.65
C LYS A 31 1.36 -8.92 -12.57
N GLU A 32 2.18 -8.11 -13.23
CA GLU A 32 3.63 -8.27 -13.21
C GLU A 32 4.19 -7.99 -11.81
N ASP A 33 3.78 -6.88 -11.20
CA ASP A 33 4.21 -6.52 -9.86
C ASP A 33 3.62 -7.45 -8.79
N GLY A 34 2.39 -7.92 -8.99
CA GLY A 34 1.77 -8.93 -8.13
C GLY A 34 2.57 -10.23 -8.07
N ARG A 35 3.16 -10.66 -9.20
CA ARG A 35 4.07 -11.83 -9.22
C ARG A 35 5.40 -11.59 -8.52
N LYS A 36 5.86 -10.33 -8.44
CA LYS A 36 7.11 -9.95 -7.77
C LYS A 36 6.94 -9.73 -6.28
N TRP A 37 5.72 -9.45 -5.83
CA TRP A 37 5.39 -9.18 -4.45
C TRP A 37 5.54 -10.45 -3.60
N GLU A 38 6.09 -10.26 -2.41
CA GLU A 38 6.27 -11.32 -1.43
C GLU A 38 5.87 -10.78 -0.04
N PRO A 39 5.40 -11.64 0.88
CA PRO A 39 4.95 -11.22 2.20
C PRO A 39 6.01 -10.45 2.99
N ILE A 40 7.30 -10.82 2.84
CA ILE A 40 8.44 -10.15 3.46
C ILE A 40 8.48 -8.63 3.19
N LEU A 41 7.93 -8.18 2.06
CA LEU A 41 7.86 -6.76 1.72
C LEU A 41 6.95 -5.97 2.68
N CYS A 42 5.99 -6.64 3.35
CA CYS A 42 5.15 -6.02 4.37
C CYS A 42 5.95 -5.53 5.59
N LYS A 43 7.14 -6.08 5.85
CA LYS A 43 8.00 -5.68 6.96
C LYS A 43 8.32 -4.17 6.92
N ASN A 44 8.68 -3.67 5.74
CA ASN A 44 9.06 -2.27 5.52
C ASN A 44 8.05 -1.50 4.64
N CYS A 45 6.86 -2.05 4.42
CA CYS A 45 5.86 -1.43 3.54
C CYS A 45 5.34 -0.12 4.15
N PRO A 46 5.26 0.99 3.38
CA PRO A 46 4.77 2.27 3.91
C PRO A 46 3.24 2.31 4.07
N VAL A 47 2.49 1.44 3.36
CA VAL A 47 1.02 1.47 3.28
C VAL A 47 0.33 1.50 4.64
N PRO A 48 0.67 0.65 5.64
CA PRO A 48 -0.03 0.68 6.92
C PRO A 48 0.15 1.99 7.68
N ALA A 49 1.31 2.66 7.54
CA ALA A 49 1.55 3.95 8.17
C ALA A 49 0.72 5.05 7.48
N ILE A 50 0.69 5.06 6.14
CA ILE A 50 -0.12 6.00 5.36
C ILE A 50 -1.60 5.87 5.74
N LEU A 51 -2.11 4.64 5.84
CA LEU A 51 -3.50 4.39 6.22
C LEU A 51 -3.84 4.82 7.65
N ALA A 52 -2.88 4.72 8.58
CA ALA A 52 -3.06 5.14 9.96
C ALA A 52 -3.00 6.67 10.11
N ASN A 53 -2.12 7.31 9.36
CA ASN A 53 -1.86 8.75 9.45
C ASN A 53 -2.88 9.59 8.66
N ASN A 54 -3.41 9.06 7.56
CA ASN A 54 -4.25 9.80 6.63
C ASN A 54 -5.53 9.03 6.27
N GLY A 55 -6.64 9.49 6.85
CA GLY A 55 -7.99 8.96 6.61
C GLY A 55 -8.76 9.63 5.48
N CYS A 56 -8.12 10.44 4.62
CA CYS A 56 -8.81 11.21 3.59
C CYS A 56 -9.59 10.30 2.61
N PRO A 57 -10.93 10.45 2.50
CA PRO A 57 -11.75 9.59 1.65
C PRO A 57 -11.52 9.85 0.15
N HIS A 58 -10.95 11.01 -0.21
CA HIS A 58 -10.64 11.38 -1.58
C HIS A 58 -9.26 10.88 -2.03
N MET A 59 -8.47 10.27 -1.14
CA MET A 59 -7.15 9.77 -1.49
C MET A 59 -7.23 8.35 -2.04
N VAL A 60 -6.72 8.19 -3.25
CA VAL A 60 -6.55 6.91 -3.92
C VAL A 60 -5.07 6.57 -3.93
N LEU A 61 -4.73 5.39 -3.42
CA LEU A 61 -3.37 4.87 -3.42
C LEU A 61 -3.21 3.88 -4.57
N SER A 62 -2.01 3.84 -5.13
CA SER A 62 -1.55 2.77 -6.02
C SER A 62 -0.19 2.27 -5.54
N ALA A 63 0.14 1.01 -5.84
CA ALA A 63 1.44 0.45 -5.49
C ALA A 63 2.07 -0.32 -6.63
N THR A 64 3.41 -0.24 -6.67
CA THR A 64 4.29 -0.96 -7.59
C THR A 64 5.44 -1.61 -6.84
N ILE A 65 6.08 -2.61 -7.45
CA ILE A 65 7.29 -3.22 -6.89
C ILE A 65 8.52 -2.61 -7.55
N LYS A 66 9.31 -1.87 -6.76
CA LYS A 66 10.63 -1.42 -7.19
C LYS A 66 11.69 -2.44 -6.81
N ASN A 67 12.57 -2.75 -7.74
CA ASN A 67 13.77 -3.54 -7.50
C ASN A 67 14.99 -2.65 -7.74
N PHE A 68 15.84 -2.52 -6.74
CA PHE A 68 17.11 -1.79 -6.84
C PHE A 68 18.23 -2.65 -6.27
N LEU A 69 19.20 -3.02 -7.12
CA LEU A 69 20.34 -3.87 -6.75
C LEU A 69 19.93 -5.18 -6.03
N GLY A 70 18.84 -5.80 -6.46
CA GLY A 70 18.32 -7.05 -5.86
C GLY A 70 17.42 -6.84 -4.64
N HIS A 71 17.30 -5.61 -4.14
CA HIS A 71 16.38 -5.27 -3.06
C HIS A 71 15.02 -4.84 -3.61
N LYS A 72 14.00 -5.64 -3.32
CA LYS A 72 12.60 -5.33 -3.63
C LYS A 72 11.98 -4.45 -2.54
N SER A 73 11.15 -3.51 -2.95
CA SER A 73 10.37 -2.64 -2.04
C SER A 73 9.03 -2.27 -2.66
N VAL A 74 8.04 -1.98 -1.80
CA VAL A 74 6.75 -1.45 -2.23
C VAL A 74 6.87 0.06 -2.38
N ARG A 75 6.71 0.56 -3.61
CA ARG A 75 6.52 1.99 -3.85
C ARG A 75 5.02 2.29 -3.86
N VAL A 76 4.64 3.37 -3.18
CA VAL A 76 3.27 3.87 -3.14
C VAL A 76 3.25 5.25 -3.78
N ASP A 77 2.30 5.45 -4.69
CA ASP A 77 1.94 6.75 -5.21
C ASP A 77 0.49 7.05 -4.79
N ALA A 78 0.15 8.34 -4.65
CA ALA A 78 -1.14 8.77 -4.14
C ALA A 78 -1.71 9.89 -5.01
N TYR A 79 -3.03 9.85 -5.22
CA TYR A 79 -3.77 10.84 -5.98
C TYR A 79 -4.99 11.28 -5.19
N CYS A 80 -5.26 12.58 -5.15
CA CYS A 80 -6.48 13.10 -4.55
C CYS A 80 -7.52 13.39 -5.63
N THR A 81 -8.67 12.74 -5.53
CA THR A 81 -9.77 12.89 -6.48
C THR A 81 -10.51 14.22 -6.34
N LYS A 82 -10.43 14.89 -5.18
CA LYS A 82 -11.06 16.20 -4.95
C LYS A 82 -10.27 17.35 -5.58
N SER A 83 -8.95 17.35 -5.39
CA SER A 83 -8.06 18.38 -5.94
C SER A 83 -7.43 18.01 -7.27
N HIS A 84 -7.76 16.83 -7.80
CA HIS A 84 -7.27 16.30 -9.07
C HIS A 84 -5.75 16.32 -9.24
N GLN A 85 -5.00 16.05 -8.17
CA GLN A 85 -3.54 16.14 -8.19
C GLN A 85 -2.88 14.96 -7.48
N THR A 86 -1.64 14.68 -7.88
CA THR A 86 -0.76 13.78 -7.15
C THR A 86 -0.46 14.36 -5.77
N VAL A 87 -0.59 13.53 -4.75
CA VAL A 87 -0.28 13.89 -3.36
C VAL A 87 1.22 13.67 -3.12
N LYS A 88 1.93 14.72 -2.69
CA LYS A 88 3.38 14.67 -2.46
C LYS A 88 3.75 13.78 -1.28
N ASP A 89 3.06 13.93 -0.15
CA ASP A 89 3.20 13.05 1.01
C ASP A 89 1.84 12.41 1.36
N PRO A 90 1.67 11.11 1.07
CA PRO A 90 0.44 10.40 1.40
C PRO A 90 0.13 10.34 2.90
N ASN A 91 1.13 10.52 3.79
CA ASN A 91 0.89 10.56 5.24
C ASN A 91 0.19 11.85 5.68
N VAL A 92 0.29 12.92 4.89
CA VAL A 92 -0.33 14.23 5.18
C VAL A 92 -1.57 14.45 4.32
N GLY A 93 -1.52 14.09 3.04
CA GLY A 93 -2.59 14.36 2.08
C GLY A 93 -2.35 15.62 1.26
N CYS A 94 -3.38 16.12 0.57
CA CYS A 94 -3.26 17.33 -0.24
C CYS A 94 -3.71 18.59 0.51
N ASP A 95 -3.20 19.74 0.08
CA ASP A 95 -3.45 21.06 0.68
C ASP A 95 -4.94 21.48 0.66
N VAL A 96 -5.76 20.83 -0.19
CA VAL A 96 -7.19 21.13 -0.32
C VAL A 96 -8.04 20.33 0.68
N CYS A 97 -7.66 19.09 0.98
CA CYS A 97 -8.40 18.25 1.93
C CYS A 97 -7.95 18.49 3.37
N HIS A 98 -6.71 18.94 3.57
CA HIS A 98 -6.13 19.22 4.88
C HIS A 98 -5.66 20.67 4.97
N SER A 99 -6.54 21.60 4.56
CA SER A 99 -6.37 23.01 4.96
C SER A 99 -6.49 23.10 6.50
N PRO A 100 -5.70 23.97 7.15
CA PRO A 100 -5.89 24.31 8.56
C PRO A 100 -7.31 24.81 8.84
#